data_AF-A0A382GND5-F1
#
_entry.id   AF-A0A382GND5-F1
#
_cell.length_a   1.000
_cell.length_b   1.000
_cell.length_c   1.000
_cell.angle_alpha   90.00
_cell.angle_beta   90.00
_cell.angle_gamma   90.00
#
_symmetry.space_group_name_H-M   'P 1'
#
loop_
_entity.id
_entity.type
_entity.pdbx_description
1 polymer ?
#
loop_
_entity_poly.entity_id
_entity_poly.type
_entity_poly.pdbx_seq_one_letter_code
_entity_poly.pdbx_strand_id
1 'polypeptide(L)'
;MTEDTTDSHEHETGVDRLWDNLKRGLQDGAELAMNKAEELTQVGRARLDVAAAKTRLSRLQAELGAVAFTRLEAGEAVSVDEVGGLCDQIRQAAGDLQVAEEA
;
A
#
# COMPACT_ATOMS: atom_id res chain seq x y z
N MET A 1 24.10 -39.57 58.14
CA MET A 1 23.54 -40.25 56.97
C MET A 1 22.95 -39.17 56.09
N THR A 2 23.59 -39.00 54.92
CA THR A 2 23.16 -38.31 53.69
C THR A 2 22.62 -36.89 53.81
N GLU A 3 23.53 -35.96 53.49
CA GLU A 3 23.29 -34.58 53.07
C GLU A 3 22.23 -34.54 51.95
N ASP A 4 21.18 -33.76 52.19
CA ASP A 4 20.21 -33.32 51.21
C ASP A 4 20.77 -32.05 50.56
N THR A 5 21.48 -32.20 49.45
CA THR A 5 22.08 -31.08 48.72
C THR A 5 22.09 -31.39 47.23
N THR A 6 20.92 -31.60 46.65
CA THR A 6 20.83 -31.82 45.19
C THR A 6 19.70 -31.06 44.49
N ASP A 7 18.83 -30.31 45.20
CA ASP A 7 17.60 -29.80 44.56
C ASP A 7 17.63 -28.30 44.20
N SER A 8 18.71 -27.57 44.49
CA SER A 8 18.77 -26.12 44.24
C SER A 8 19.33 -25.73 42.86
N HIS A 9 20.11 -26.59 42.20
CA HIS A 9 20.77 -26.27 40.92
C HIS A 9 19.92 -26.56 39.67
N GLU A 10 18.91 -27.43 39.74
CA GLU A 10 18.04 -27.72 38.58
C GLU A 10 17.00 -26.61 38.36
N HIS A 11 16.51 -26.00 39.43
CA HIS A 11 15.49 -24.95 39.36
C HIS A 11 15.99 -23.63 38.75
N GLU A 12 17.24 -23.24 39.00
CA GLU A 12 17.85 -22.00 38.49
C GLU A 12 18.01 -22.05 36.95
N THR A 13 18.47 -23.21 36.44
CA THR A 13 18.63 -23.43 34.98
C THR A 13 17.30 -23.53 34.23
N GLY A 14 16.25 -24.02 34.89
CA GLY A 14 14.90 -24.09 34.33
C GLY A 14 14.28 -22.71 34.13
N VAL A 15 14.43 -21.82 35.11
CA VAL A 15 13.94 -20.43 35.03
C VAL A 15 14.70 -19.63 33.97
N ASP A 16 16.03 -19.77 33.91
CA ASP A 16 16.83 -19.11 32.87
C ASP A 16 16.44 -19.54 31.46
N ARG A 17 16.19 -20.84 31.27
CA ARG A 17 15.73 -21.38 29.98
C ARG A 17 14.34 -20.88 29.59
N LEU A 18 13.41 -20.78 30.55
CA LEU A 18 12.08 -20.21 30.32
C LEU A 18 12.18 -18.72 29.96
N TRP A 19 13.04 -17.98 30.66
CA TRP A 19 13.28 -16.57 30.41
C TRP A 19 13.89 -16.31 29.03
N ASP A 20 14.87 -17.12 28.62
CA ASP A 20 15.47 -17.01 27.29
C ASP A 20 14.50 -17.42 26.17
N ASN A 21 13.64 -18.41 26.43
CA ASN A 21 12.55 -18.75 25.51
C ASN A 21 11.55 -17.61 25.37
N LEU A 22 11.22 -16.91 26.46
CA LEU A 22 10.33 -15.75 26.44
C LEU A 22 10.95 -14.58 25.67
N LYS A 23 12.23 -14.26 25.91
CA LYS A 23 12.95 -13.23 25.14
C LYS A 23 12.94 -13.53 23.66
N ARG A 24 13.25 -14.77 23.29
CA ARG A 24 13.25 -15.22 21.89
C ARG A 24 11.86 -15.12 21.28
N GLY A 25 10.81 -15.60 21.96
CA GLY A 25 9.44 -15.47 21.48
C GLY A 25 9.00 -14.00 21.30
N LEU A 26 9.45 -13.10 22.17
CA LEU A 26 9.21 -11.66 22.02
C LEU A 26 9.96 -11.06 20.82
N GLN A 27 11.22 -11.45 20.61
CA GLN A 27 12.03 -11.01 19.48
C GLN A 27 11.45 -11.51 18.15
N ASP A 28 11.13 -12.80 18.07
CA ASP A 28 10.50 -13.42 16.90
C ASP A 28 9.13 -12.77 16.61
N GLY A 29 8.35 -12.48 17.66
CA GLY A 29 7.08 -11.78 17.54
C GLY A 29 7.22 -10.33 17.06
N ALA A 30 8.25 -9.62 17.53
CA ALA A 30 8.56 -8.27 17.07
C ALA A 30 8.97 -8.27 15.60
N GLU A 31 9.83 -9.20 15.19
CA GLU A 31 10.27 -9.37 13.79
C GLU A 31 9.07 -9.67 12.88
N LEU A 32 8.19 -10.60 13.27
CA LEU A 32 6.97 -10.91 12.53
C LEU A 32 6.05 -9.69 12.40
N ALA A 33 5.87 -8.93 13.48
CA ALA A 33 5.03 -7.74 13.47
C ALA A 33 5.62 -6.64 12.56
N MET A 34 6.94 -6.47 12.56
CA MET A 34 7.62 -5.51 11.69
C MET A 34 7.48 -5.88 10.22
N ASN A 35 7.73 -7.14 9.86
CA ASN A 35 7.53 -7.64 8.50
C ASN A 35 6.09 -7.42 8.05
N LYS A 36 5.12 -7.68 8.93
CA LYS A 36 3.70 -7.46 8.58
C LYS A 36 3.35 -5.99 8.41
N ALA A 37 3.93 -5.11 9.23
CA ALA A 37 3.74 -3.67 9.11
C ALA A 37 4.32 -3.13 7.80
N GLU A 38 5.47 -3.66 7.35
CA GLU A 38 6.07 -3.31 6.07
C GLU A 38 5.18 -3.74 4.89
N GLU A 39 4.71 -5.00 4.88
CA GLU A 39 3.76 -5.49 3.86
C GLU A 39 2.51 -4.60 3.77
N LEU A 40 1.90 -4.27 4.91
CA LEU A 40 0.71 -3.42 4.95
C LEU A 40 1.00 -2.00 4.47
N THR A 41 2.19 -1.48 4.75
CA THR A 41 2.62 -0.16 4.27
C THR A 41 2.79 -0.18 2.75
N GLN A 42 3.39 -1.23 2.20
CA GLN A 42 3.55 -1.41 0.75
C GLN A 42 2.19 -1.48 0.04
N VAL A 43 1.27 -2.30 0.55
CA VAL A 43 -0.11 -2.39 0.01
C VAL A 43 -0.84 -1.05 0.15
N GLY A 44 -0.69 -0.38 1.29
CA GLY A 44 -1.25 0.95 1.51
C GLY A 44 -0.76 1.96 0.48
N ARG A 45 0.52 1.92 0.15
CA ARG A 45 1.13 2.79 -0.87
C ARG A 45 0.58 2.49 -2.26
N ALA A 46 0.53 1.23 -2.67
CA ALA A 46 -0.03 0.82 -3.96
C ALA A 46 -1.48 1.31 -4.12
N ARG A 47 -2.31 1.16 -3.08
CA ARG A 47 -3.69 1.65 -3.09
C ARG A 47 -3.80 3.18 -3.25
N LEU A 48 -2.88 3.93 -2.65
CA LEU A 48 -2.83 5.39 -2.81
C LEU A 48 -2.41 5.79 -4.23
N ASP A 49 -1.44 5.09 -4.81
CA ASP A 49 -0.98 5.36 -6.18
C ASP A 49 -2.11 5.07 -7.20
N VAL A 50 -2.84 3.95 -7.03
CA VAL A 50 -4.06 3.66 -7.81
C VAL A 50 -5.12 4.74 -7.64
N ALA A 51 -5.39 5.18 -6.41
CA ALA A 51 -6.38 6.23 -6.15
C ALA A 51 -6.00 7.54 -6.84
N ALA A 52 -4.72 7.94 -6.77
CA ALA A 52 -4.22 9.13 -7.43
C ALA A 52 -4.36 9.05 -8.96
N ALA A 53 -4.04 7.89 -9.56
CA ALA A 53 -4.20 7.66 -11.00
C ALA A 53 -5.69 7.73 -11.41
N LYS A 54 -6.60 7.11 -10.64
CA LYS A 54 -8.05 7.19 -10.88
C LYS A 54 -8.56 8.63 -10.82
N THR A 55 -8.19 9.39 -9.78
CA THR A 55 -8.58 10.79 -9.66
C THR A 55 -8.08 11.63 -10.84
N ARG A 56 -6.84 11.42 -11.28
CA ARG A 56 -6.28 12.11 -12.45
C ARG A 56 -7.07 11.79 -13.72
N LEU A 57 -7.36 10.51 -13.97
CA LEU A 57 -8.12 10.08 -15.14
C LEU A 57 -9.55 10.67 -15.13
N SER A 58 -10.26 10.58 -14.01
CA SER A 58 -11.60 11.15 -13.86
C SER A 58 -11.62 12.67 -14.08
N ARG A 59 -10.60 13.39 -13.60
CA ARG A 59 -10.48 14.84 -13.83
C ARG A 59 -10.35 15.16 -15.32
N LEU A 60 -9.49 14.45 -16.05
CA LEU A 60 -9.29 14.67 -17.48
C LEU A 60 -10.55 14.34 -18.29
N GLN A 61 -11.26 13.28 -17.93
CA GLN A 61 -12.54 12.91 -18.54
C GLN A 61 -13.62 13.98 -18.30
N ALA A 62 -13.68 14.53 -17.08
CA ALA A 62 -14.59 15.62 -16.75
C ALA A 62 -14.24 16.91 -17.50
N GLU A 63 -12.95 17.22 -17.64
CA GLU A 63 -12.46 18.36 -18.42
C GLU A 63 -12.83 18.23 -19.90
N LEU A 64 -12.64 17.06 -20.50
CA LEU A 64 -13.09 16.77 -21.86
C LEU A 64 -14.60 16.95 -22.01
N GLY A 65 -15.38 16.42 -21.06
CA GLY A 65 -16.83 16.58 -21.05
C GLY A 65 -17.25 18.06 -20.96
N ALA A 66 -16.60 18.84 -20.11
CA ALA A 66 -16.86 20.26 -19.95
C ALA A 66 -16.57 21.04 -21.26
N VAL A 67 -15.42 20.78 -21.90
CA VAL A 67 -15.07 21.40 -23.19
C VAL A 67 -16.11 21.08 -24.25
N ALA A 68 -16.45 19.80 -24.42
CA ALA A 68 -17.46 19.39 -25.40
C ALA A 68 -18.82 20.03 -25.12
N PHE A 69 -19.25 20.04 -23.86
CA PHE A 69 -20.52 20.65 -23.46
C PHE A 69 -20.57 22.15 -23.74
N THR A 70 -19.54 22.91 -23.34
CA THR A 70 -19.48 24.36 -23.56
C THR A 70 -19.52 24.73 -25.05
N ARG A 71 -18.83 23.97 -25.91
CA ARG A 71 -18.87 24.20 -27.37
C ARG A 71 -20.26 23.92 -27.95
N LEU A 72 -20.89 22.82 -27.53
CA LEU A 72 -22.24 22.48 -27.97
C LEU A 72 -23.27 23.54 -27.55
N GLU A 73 -23.20 24.02 -26.31
CA GLU A 73 -24.06 25.11 -25.80
C GLU A 73 -23.85 26.41 -26.57
N ALA A 74 -22.63 26.70 -27.00
CA ALA A 74 -22.32 27.86 -27.84
C ALA A 74 -22.73 27.69 -29.31
N GLY A 75 -23.21 26.50 -29.72
CA GLY A 75 -23.47 26.17 -31.11
C GLY A 75 -22.20 26.07 -31.97
N GLU A 76 -21.04 25.91 -31.33
CA GLU A 76 -19.73 25.83 -31.95
C GLU A 76 -19.35 24.38 -32.25
N ALA A 77 -18.59 24.18 -33.32
CA ALA A 77 -17.97 22.89 -33.59
C ALA A 77 -16.86 22.62 -32.57
N VAL A 78 -16.79 21.37 -32.11
CA VAL A 78 -15.69 20.90 -31.26
C VAL A 78 -14.44 20.75 -32.10
N SER A 79 -13.34 21.41 -31.72
CA SER A 79 -12.07 21.28 -32.41
C SER A 79 -11.41 19.93 -32.12
N VAL A 80 -10.99 19.22 -33.17
CA VAL A 80 -10.24 17.97 -33.07
C VAL A 80 -8.89 18.18 -32.39
N ASP A 81 -8.26 19.34 -32.57
CA ASP A 81 -6.97 19.63 -31.93
C ASP A 81 -7.13 19.88 -30.42
N GLU A 82 -8.17 20.61 -30.01
CA GLU A 82 -8.49 20.91 -28.61
C GLU A 82 -8.84 19.64 -27.83
N VAL A 83 -9.70 18.80 -28.41
CA VAL A 83 -10.09 17.53 -27.81
C VAL A 83 -9.03 16.44 -27.98
N GLY A 84 -8.25 16.48 -29.06
CA GLY A 84 -7.19 15.53 -29.35
C GLY A 84 -6.15 15.47 -28.25
N GLY A 85 -5.68 16.65 -27.80
CA GLY A 85 -4.73 16.74 -26.69
C GLY A 85 -5.27 16.18 -25.37
N LEU A 86 -6.56 16.39 -25.07
CA LEU A 86 -7.20 15.80 -23.89
C LEU A 86 -7.37 14.28 -24.03
N CYS A 87 -7.76 13.80 -25.21
CA CYS A 87 -7.86 12.37 -25.50
C CYS A 87 -6.51 11.65 -25.37
N ASP A 88 -5.42 12.26 -25.82
CA ASP A 88 -4.07 11.72 -25.66
C ASP A 88 -3.68 11.63 -24.18
N GLN A 89 -3.95 12.69 -23.40
CA GLN A 89 -3.72 12.68 -21.96
C GLN A 89 -4.57 11.66 -21.21
N ILE A 90 -5.83 11.45 -21.62
CA ILE A 90 -6.71 10.42 -21.06
C ILE A 90 -6.16 9.03 -21.38
N ARG A 91 -5.71 8.79 -22.62
CA ARG A 91 -5.09 7.50 -23.00
C ARG A 91 -3.83 7.23 -22.19
N GLN A 92 -2.97 8.23 -22.01
CA GLN A 92 -1.80 8.10 -21.15
C GLN A 92 -2.18 7.81 -19.70
N ALA A 93 -3.11 8.58 -19.12
CA ALA A 93 -3.55 8.39 -17.73
C ALA A 93 -4.25 7.04 -17.51
N ALA A 94 -4.96 6.51 -18.51
CA ALA A 94 -5.53 5.17 -18.46
C ALA A 94 -4.45 4.09 -18.49
N GLY A 95 -3.39 4.27 -19.29
CA GLY A 95 -2.22 3.39 -19.26
C GLY A 95 -1.49 3.43 -17.92
N ASP A 96 -1.26 4.63 -17.36
CA ASP A 96 -0.65 4.82 -16.04
C ASP A 96 -1.47 4.13 -14.94
N LEU A 97 -2.81 4.21 -15.03
CA LEU A 97 -3.71 3.52 -14.09
C LEU A 97 -3.59 2.01 -14.20
N GLN A 98 -3.55 1.46 -15.43
CA GLN A 98 -3.39 0.03 -15.63
C GLN A 98 -2.07 -0.46 -15.02
N VAL A 99 -0.97 0.25 -15.24
CA VAL A 99 0.33 -0.08 -14.63
C VAL A 99 0.26 -0.02 -13.11
N ALA A 100 -0.43 0.97 -12.53
CA ALA A 100 -0.58 1.08 -11.08
C ALA A 100 -1.47 -0.02 -10.48
N GLU A 101 -2.45 -0.54 -11.22
CA GLU A 101 -3.32 -1.65 -10.78
C GLU A 101 -2.64 -3.02 -10.87
N GLU A 102 -1.61 -3.16 -11.71
CA GLU A 102 -0.81 -4.38 -11.91
C GLU A 102 0.45 -4.44 -11.01
N ALA A 103 0.80 -3.34 -10.32
CA ALA A 103 1.97 -3.21 -9.44
C ALA A 103 1.69 -3.65 -8.00
#